data_AF-A0AAV5LKH5-F1
#
_entry.id   AF-A0AAV5LKH5-F1
#
_cell.length_a   1.000
_cell.length_b   1.000
_cell.length_c   1.000
_cell.angle_alpha   90.00
_cell.angle_beta   90.00
_cell.angle_gamma   90.00
#
_symmetry.space_group_name_H-M   'P 1'
#
loop_
_entity.id
_entity.type
_entity.pdbx_description
1 polymer ?
#
loop_
_entity_poly.entity_id
_entity_poly.type
_entity_poly.pdbx_seq_one_letter_code
_entity_poly.pdbx_strand_id
1 'polypeptide(L)' 'MPQQHCNRLHPWVILEGVSKGNPKFAEQSASDVATEADTCGKSIQSLKSDVGDKNKFVQDLALVVVAIVRLLE' A
#
# COMPACT_ATOMS: atom_id res chain seq x y z
N MET A 1 -17.89 -6.65 8.81
CA MET A 1 -17.68 -6.70 7.34
C MET A 1 -16.22 -6.38 7.03
N PRO A 2 -15.34 -7.38 6.85
CA PRO A 2 -13.89 -7.16 6.72
C PRO A 2 -13.44 -6.56 5.38
N GLN A 3 -14.30 -6.50 4.35
CA GLN A 3 -13.94 -5.97 3.02
C GLN A 3 -13.92 -4.43 2.91
N GLN A 4 -14.47 -3.68 3.86
CA GLN A 4 -14.51 -2.21 3.77
C GLN A 4 -13.12 -1.56 3.95
N HIS A 5 -12.16 -2.27 4.56
CA HIS A 5 -10.76 -1.86 4.74
C HIS A 5 -9.79 -2.49 3.72
N CYS A 6 -10.30 -2.92 2.56
CA CYS A 6 -9.46 -3.41 1.46
C CYS A 6 -9.62 -2.58 0.17
N ASN A 7 -10.42 -1.50 0.23
CA ASN A 7 -10.83 -0.73 -0.95
C ASN A 7 -10.18 0.65 -1.05
N ARG A 8 -9.24 1.01 -0.16
CA ARG A 8 -8.54 2.32 -0.19
C ARG A 8 -7.19 2.31 -0.88
N LEU A 9 -6.84 1.24 -1.60
CA LEU A 9 -5.59 1.20 -2.35
C LEU A 9 -5.71 2.14 -3.58
N HIS A 10 -5.13 3.35 -3.47
CA HIS A 10 -5.09 4.33 -4.56
C HIS A 10 -3.65 4.51 -5.10
N PRO A 11 -3.07 3.51 -5.77
CA PRO A 11 -1.67 3.56 -6.22
C PRO A 11 -1.39 4.68 -7.23
N TRP A 12 -2.41 5.16 -7.96
CA TRP A 12 -2.27 6.28 -8.89
C TRP A 12 -1.80 7.59 -8.23
N VAL A 13 -2.13 7.79 -6.95
CA VAL A 13 -1.73 8.98 -6.19
C VAL A 13 -0.21 9.02 -5.99
N ILE A 14 0.43 7.86 -5.88
CA ILE A 14 1.89 7.73 -5.79
C ILE A 14 2.54 8.26 -7.08
N LEU A 15 2.02 7.83 -8.23
CA LEU A 15 2.53 8.28 -9.54
C LEU A 15 2.33 9.77 -9.74
N GLU A 16 1.19 10.32 -9.32
CA GLU A 16 0.97 11.77 -9.36
C GLU A 16 1.96 12.54 -8.49
N GLY A 17 2.23 12.06 -7.27
CA GLY A 17 3.20 12.68 -6.38
C GLY A 17 4.59 12.70 -6.99
N VAL A 18 5.05 11.57 -7.54
CA VAL A 18 6.35 11.51 -8.24
C VAL A 18 6.37 12.42 -9.47
N SER A 19 5.36 12.34 -10.34
CA SER A 19 5.32 13.09 -11.61
C SER A 19 5.23 14.60 -11.42
N LYS A 20 4.62 15.05 -10.31
CA LYS A 20 4.48 16.47 -9.96
C LYS A 20 5.63 16.98 -9.08
N GLY A 21 6.66 16.18 -8.82
CA GLY A 21 7.82 16.57 -8.01
C GLY A 21 7.51 16.74 -6.52
N ASN A 22 6.54 15.99 -6.00
CA ASN A 22 6.18 15.94 -4.59
C ASN A 22 6.44 14.53 -4.01
N PRO A 23 7.72 14.16 -3.80
CA PRO A 23 8.09 12.83 -3.31
C PRO A 23 7.50 12.53 -1.93
N LYS A 24 7.43 13.53 -1.03
CA LYS A 24 6.84 13.35 0.31
C LYS A 24 5.37 12.91 0.27
N PHE A 25 4.58 13.47 -0.64
CA PHE A 25 3.19 13.05 -0.84
C PHE A 25 3.07 11.64 -1.44
N ALA A 26 3.98 11.29 -2.36
CA ALA A 26 4.08 9.93 -2.89
C ALA A 26 4.48 8.92 -1.81
N GLU A 27 5.37 9.28 -0.89
CA GLU A 27 5.81 8.43 0.23
C GLU A 27 4.65 8.14 1.19
N GLN A 28 3.90 9.18 1.59
CA GLN A 28 2.71 9.02 2.42
C GLN A 28 1.69 8.11 1.74
N SER A 29 1.43 8.34 0.46
CA SER A 29 0.48 7.52 -0.30
C SER A 29 0.92 6.06 -0.40
N ALA A 30 2.21 5.80 -0.58
CA ALA A 30 2.74 4.43 -0.61
C ALA A 30 2.71 3.77 0.78
N SER A 31 2.96 4.53 1.84
CA SER A 31 2.86 4.05 3.24
C SER A 31 1.42 3.70 3.63
N ASP A 32 0.44 4.48 3.16
CA ASP A 32 -0.99 4.20 3.35
C ASP A 32 -1.39 2.90 2.65
N VAL A 33 -0.91 2.67 1.42
CA VAL A 33 -1.13 1.41 0.68
C VAL A 33 -0.54 0.22 1.46
N ALA A 34 0.67 0.35 2.00
CA ALA A 34 1.29 -0.71 2.79
C ALA A 34 0.48 -1.03 4.06
N THR A 35 -0.01 0.00 4.75
CA THR A 35 -0.79 -0.12 5.99
C THR A 35 -2.17 -0.73 5.74
N GLU A 36 -2.85 -0.32 4.68
CA GLU A 36 -4.15 -0.87 4.28
C GLU A 36 -4.00 -2.35 3.90
N ALA A 37 -2.97 -2.70 3.12
CA ALA A 37 -2.70 -4.09 2.73
C ALA A 37 -2.43 -5.00 3.95
N ASP A 38 -1.63 -4.53 4.92
CA ASP A 38 -1.39 -5.25 6.18
C ASP A 38 -2.68 -5.43 6.99
N THR A 39 -3.47 -4.36 7.13
CA THR A 39 -4.74 -4.36 7.87
C THR A 39 -5.77 -5.29 7.23
N CYS A 40 -5.88 -5.25 5.91
CA CYS A 40 -6.72 -6.14 5.11
C CYS A 40 -6.26 -7.60 5.25
N GLY A 41 -4.95 -7.86 5.11
CA GLY A 41 -4.36 -9.18 5.25
C GLY A 41 -4.64 -9.82 6.62
N LYS A 42 -4.43 -9.06 7.70
CA LYS A 42 -4.71 -9.50 9.08
C LYS A 42 -6.19 -9.74 9.35
N SER A 43 -7.07 -8.93 8.77
CA SER A 43 -8.53 -9.07 8.92
C SER A 43 -9.07 -10.33 8.24
N ILE A 44 -8.39 -10.82 7.21
CA ILE A 44 -8.80 -11.97 6.39
C ILE A 44 -7.98 -13.22 6.73
N GLN A 45 -6.86 -13.11 7.44
CA GLN A 45 -6.00 -14.23 7.87
C GLN A 45 -6.75 -15.31 8.69
N SER A 46 -7.83 -14.94 9.38
CA SER A 46 -8.73 -15.89 10.07
C SER A 46 -9.49 -16.81 9.11
N LEU A 47 -9.60 -16.42 7.84
CA LEU A 47 -10.17 -17.17 6.73
C LEU A 47 -8.98 -17.65 5.89
N LYS A 48 -8.48 -18.88 6.12
CA LYS A 48 -7.41 -19.51 5.31
C LYS A 48 -7.66 -19.28 3.80
N SER A 49 -7.08 -18.24 3.23
CA SER A 49 -7.43 -17.78 1.88
C SER A 49 -6.22 -17.15 1.21
N ASP A 50 -6.09 -17.40 -0.11
CA ASP A 50 -5.10 -16.82 -1.02
C ASP A 50 -5.08 -15.28 -1.00
N VAL A 51 -6.11 -14.66 -0.42
CA VAL A 51 -6.23 -13.21 -0.27
C VAL A 51 -5.23 -12.68 0.75
N GLY A 52 -4.91 -13.44 1.80
CA GLY A 52 -3.88 -13.08 2.78
C GLY A 52 -2.49 -12.92 2.14
N ASP A 53 -2.10 -13.88 1.29
CA ASP A 53 -0.80 -13.87 0.61
C ASP A 53 -0.71 -12.73 -0.41
N LYS A 54 -1.80 -12.43 -1.13
CA LYS A 54 -1.87 -11.29 -2.06
C LYS A 54 -1.73 -9.96 -1.34
N ASN A 55 -2.35 -9.81 -0.17
CA ASN A 55 -2.21 -8.60 0.64
C ASN A 55 -0.79 -8.42 1.17
N LYS A 56 -0.15 -9.51 1.61
CA LYS A 56 1.26 -9.46 2.00
C LYS A 56 2.16 -9.03 0.83
N PHE A 57 1.92 -9.54 -0.37
CA PHE A 57 2.66 -9.12 -1.56
C PHE A 57 2.50 -7.61 -1.84
N VAL A 58 1.27 -7.08 -1.74
CA VAL A 58 1.01 -5.64 -1.94
C VAL A 58 1.69 -4.80 -0.85
N GLN A 59 1.66 -5.24 0.40
CA GLN A 59 2.38 -4.60 1.51
C GLN A 59 3.89 -4.53 1.22
N ASP A 60 4.50 -5.67 0.89
CA ASP A 60 5.94 -5.76 0.65
C ASP A 60 6.36 -4.89 -0.56
N LEU A 61 5.57 -4.88 -1.64
CA LEU A 61 5.79 -4.01 -2.79
C LEU A 61 5.67 -2.52 -2.43
N ALA A 62 4.65 -2.15 -1.65
CA ALA A 62 4.44 -0.77 -1.23
C ALA A 62 5.60 -0.24 -0.36
N LEU A 63 6.18 -1.08 0.49
CA LEU A 63 7.38 -0.73 1.26
C LEU A 63 8.62 -0.50 0.38
N VAL A 64 8.79 -1.29 -0.69
CA VAL A 64 9.83 -1.04 -1.70
C VAL A 64 9.61 0.31 -2.39
N VAL A 65 8.36 0.63 -2.75
CA VAL A 65 8.02 1.92 -3.36
C VAL A 65 8.31 3.08 -2.40
N VAL A 66 7.98 2.97 -1.10
CA VAL A 66 8.37 3.96 -0.07
C VAL A 66 9.88 4.20 -0.08
N ALA A 67 10.67 3.12 -0.08
CA ALA A 67 12.12 3.23 -0.11
C ALA A 67 12.64 3.93 -1.38
N ILE A 68 12.06 3.64 -2.55
CA ILE A 68 12.40 4.31 -3.81
C ILE A 68 12.05 5.80 -3.74
N VAL A 69 10.85 6.14 -3.27
CA VAL A 69 10.38 7.54 -3.22
C VAL A 69 11.24 8.38 -2.27
N ARG A 70 11.72 7.82 -1.15
CA ARG A 70 12.67 8.49 -0.25
C ARG A 70 14.01 8.84 -0.89
N LEU A 71 14.41 8.15 -1.97
CA LEU A 71 15.61 8.50 -2.72
C LEU A 71 15.41 9.69 -3.67
N LEU A 72 14.16 10.15 -3.83
CA LEU A 72 13.80 11.30 -4.66
C LEU A 72 13.67 12.61 -3.85
N GLU A 73 13.76 12.54 -2.53
CA GLU A 73 13.90 13.71 -1.63
C GLU A 73 15.31 14.30 -1.69
#